data_AF-A0AAD9J5B0-F1
#
_entry.id   AF-A0AAD9J5B0-F1
#
_cell.length_a   1.000
_cell.length_b   1.000
_cell.length_c   1.000
_cell.angle_alpha   90.00
_cell.angle_beta   90.00
_cell.angle_gamma   90.00
#
_symmetry.space_group_name_H-M   'P 1'
#
loop_
_entity.id
_entity.type
_entity.pdbx_description
1 polymer ?
#
loop_
_entity_poly.entity_id
_entity_poly.type
_entity_poly.pdbx_seq_one_letter_code
_entity_poly.pdbx_strand_id
1 'polypeptide(L)'
;MMYSLSFVLLVGAVSGHIVTPIPVMKTDPGVRYNVTSAGAPVRLDVMLESICPDSATAWTELQQTANYYGSDKLDLVIYNFQLPYDRWGHLCAMGFYTIVDQQGNEKGFSYMERLFSVYDSYSSDSTEDKSHIQMLE
;
A
#
# COMPACT_ATOMS: atom_id res chain seq x y z
N MET A 1 -2.49 68.99 -6.74
CA MET A 1 -1.24 68.29 -6.38
C MET A 1 -1.62 66.84 -6.07
N MET A 2 -1.44 65.98 -7.07
CA MET A 2 -1.74 64.54 -7.04
C MET A 2 -0.58 63.78 -6.38
N TYR A 3 -0.86 63.04 -5.31
CA TYR A 3 -0.10 61.87 -4.88
C TYR A 3 -1.14 60.83 -4.41
N SER A 4 -1.60 60.00 -5.35
CA SER A 4 -1.12 58.64 -5.58
C SER A 4 -1.80 57.65 -4.64
N LEU A 5 -3.06 57.36 -4.97
CA LEU A 5 -3.93 56.37 -4.34
C LEU A 5 -3.56 54.93 -4.77
N SER A 6 -2.27 54.64 -4.95
CA SER A 6 -1.81 53.42 -5.65
C SER A 6 -1.11 52.40 -4.75
N PHE A 7 -1.18 52.53 -3.42
CA PHE A 7 -0.41 51.65 -2.50
C PHE A 7 -1.29 50.69 -1.66
N VAL A 8 -2.49 50.34 -2.11
CA VAL A 8 -3.42 49.50 -1.32
C VAL A 8 -3.76 48.14 -1.96
N LEU A 9 -3.33 47.83 -3.18
CA LEU A 9 -3.70 46.57 -3.84
C LEU A 9 -2.51 45.84 -4.48
N LEU A 10 -1.58 45.38 -3.64
CA LEU A 10 -0.61 44.37 -4.06
C LEU A 10 -0.26 43.40 -2.93
N VAL A 11 -1.28 42.93 -2.20
CA VAL A 11 -1.22 41.61 -1.56
C VAL A 11 -1.65 40.60 -2.61
N GLY A 12 -0.84 40.47 -3.66
CA GLY A 12 -0.96 39.37 -4.61
C GLY A 12 -0.69 38.10 -3.83
N ALA A 13 -1.69 37.20 -3.84
CA ALA A 13 -1.65 35.91 -3.19
C ALA A 13 -0.34 35.18 -3.51
N VAL A 14 0.60 35.22 -2.57
CA VAL A 14 1.67 34.22 -2.52
C VAL A 14 0.96 32.95 -2.12
N SER A 15 0.55 32.17 -3.12
CA SER A 15 0.20 30.76 -2.95
C SER A 15 1.46 30.07 -2.47
N GLY A 16 1.73 30.19 -1.17
CA GLY A 16 2.78 29.45 -0.50
C GLY A 16 2.49 27.99 -0.76
N HIS A 17 3.33 27.35 -1.55
CA HIS A 17 3.42 25.90 -1.54
C HIS A 17 3.69 25.51 -0.09
N ILE A 18 2.66 25.05 0.61
CA ILE A 18 2.85 24.38 1.89
C ILE A 18 3.60 23.11 1.51
N VAL A 19 4.92 23.16 1.61
CA VAL A 19 5.75 21.96 1.62
C VAL A 19 5.44 21.31 2.95
N THR A 20 4.43 20.44 2.99
CA THR A 20 4.17 19.62 4.16
C THR A 20 5.44 18.80 4.38
N PRO A 21 6.15 18.95 5.53
CA PRO A 21 7.39 18.20 5.78
C PRO A 21 7.16 16.69 5.78
N ILE A 22 5.90 16.28 5.92
CA ILE A 22 5.42 14.91 5.95
C ILE A 22 4.31 14.81 4.91
N PRO A 23 4.42 13.91 3.91
CA PRO A 23 3.34 13.63 2.97
C PRO A 23 2.05 13.30 3.74
N VAL A 24 0.95 13.98 3.41
CA VAL A 24 -0.35 13.64 3.97
C VAL A 24 -0.72 12.24 3.49
N MET A 25 -1.01 11.33 4.42
CA MET A 25 -1.43 9.97 4.07
C MET A 25 -2.69 10.02 3.20
N LYS A 26 -2.75 9.14 2.20
CA LYS A 26 -3.97 8.97 1.39
C LYS A 26 -5.14 8.64 2.33
N THR A 27 -6.31 9.24 2.07
CA THR A 27 -7.53 8.98 2.84
C THR A 27 -7.95 7.50 2.77
N ASP A 28 -7.64 6.84 1.66
CA ASP A 28 -7.85 5.40 1.45
C ASP A 28 -6.54 4.77 0.96
N PRO A 29 -5.65 4.33 1.86
CA PRO A 29 -4.35 3.79 1.48
C PRO A 29 -4.40 2.32 1.08
N GLY A 30 -5.55 1.67 1.21
CA GLY A 30 -5.73 0.26 0.89
C GLY A 30 -5.69 -0.02 -0.62
N VAL A 31 -5.26 -1.23 -0.96
CA VAL A 31 -5.11 -1.68 -2.35
C VAL A 31 -6.30 -2.57 -2.71
N ARG A 32 -7.05 -2.18 -3.74
CA ARG A 32 -8.29 -2.87 -4.14
C ARG A 32 -7.99 -4.04 -5.06
N TYR A 33 -8.55 -5.21 -4.74
CA TYR A 33 -8.47 -6.40 -5.57
C TYR A 33 -9.44 -6.33 -6.75
N ASN A 34 -8.95 -6.64 -7.96
CA ASN A 34 -9.70 -6.68 -9.23
C ASN A 34 -10.44 -5.40 -9.67
N VAL A 35 -10.31 -4.28 -8.96
CA VAL A 35 -10.84 -2.97 -9.35
C VAL A 35 -9.90 -1.83 -8.99
N THR A 36 -10.05 -0.70 -9.69
CA THR A 36 -9.26 0.52 -9.49
C THR A 36 -10.00 1.63 -8.75
N SER A 37 -11.32 1.50 -8.55
CA SER A 37 -12.15 2.49 -7.86
C SER A 37 -13.15 1.84 -6.91
N ALA A 38 -13.58 2.59 -5.90
CA ALA A 38 -14.69 2.19 -5.03
C ALA A 38 -16.01 2.18 -5.81
N GLY A 39 -16.90 1.25 -5.47
CA GLY A 39 -18.21 1.19 -6.13
C GLY A 39 -19.18 0.14 -5.56
N ALA A 40 -18.67 -0.86 -4.84
CA ALA A 40 -19.52 -1.86 -4.23
C ALA A 40 -20.26 -1.32 -2.98
N PRO A 41 -21.48 -1.82 -2.70
CA PRO A 41 -22.22 -1.50 -1.48
C PRO A 41 -21.59 -2.11 -0.22
N VAL A 42 -20.79 -3.16 -0.36
CA VAL A 42 -20.07 -3.80 0.75
C VAL A 42 -18.57 -3.67 0.53
N ARG A 43 -17.86 -3.26 1.58
CA ARG A 43 -16.39 -3.18 1.60
C ARG A 43 -15.86 -4.15 2.65
N LEU A 44 -14.87 -4.95 2.27
CA LEU A 44 -14.14 -5.85 3.17
C LEU A 44 -12.68 -5.39 3.22
N ASP A 45 -12.30 -4.77 4.34
CA ASP A 45 -10.94 -4.35 4.63
C ASP A 45 -10.19 -5.49 5.34
N VAL A 46 -9.05 -5.90 4.78
CA VAL A 46 -8.24 -7.00 5.32
C VAL A 46 -6.78 -6.59 5.45
N MET A 47 -6.19 -6.90 6.60
CA MET A 47 -4.76 -6.74 6.82
C MET A 47 -4.05 -8.06 6.55
N LEU A 48 -3.10 -8.08 5.63
CA LEU A 48 -2.29 -9.26 5.30
C LEU A 48 -0.81 -8.91 5.40
N GLU A 49 0.01 -9.86 5.84
CA GLU A 49 1.46 -9.72 5.81
C GLU A 49 2.01 -10.69 4.75
N SER A 50 2.86 -10.19 3.85
CA SER A 50 3.33 -10.97 2.68
C SER A 50 4.26 -12.14 2.99
N ILE A 51 4.68 -12.29 4.25
CA ILE A 51 5.56 -13.35 4.74
C ILE A 51 4.92 -14.14 5.88
N CYS A 52 3.60 -14.01 6.05
CA CYS A 52 2.85 -14.79 7.02
C CYS A 52 2.15 -15.98 6.31
N PRO A 53 2.39 -17.23 6.73
CA PRO A 53 1.75 -18.40 6.11
C PRO A 53 0.21 -18.40 6.29
N ASP A 54 -0.28 -17.87 7.41
CA ASP A 54 -1.72 -17.71 7.63
C ASP A 54 -2.32 -16.66 6.68
N SER A 55 -1.58 -15.59 6.38
CA SER A 55 -2.00 -14.60 5.38
C SER A 55 -2.04 -15.19 3.97
N ALA A 56 -1.10 -16.07 3.62
CA ALA A 56 -1.11 -16.79 2.35
C ALA A 56 -2.33 -17.72 2.21
N THR A 57 -2.67 -18.43 3.29
CA THR A 57 -3.85 -19.29 3.35
C THR A 57 -5.14 -18.46 3.23
N ALA A 58 -5.24 -17.37 4.00
CA ALA A 58 -6.38 -16.47 3.96
C ALA A 58 -6.56 -15.80 2.59
N TRP A 59 -5.46 -15.45 1.90
CA TRP A 59 -5.51 -14.81 0.58
C TRP A 59 -6.32 -15.61 -0.43
N THR A 60 -6.14 -16.94 -0.44
CA THR A 60 -6.85 -17.83 -1.36
C THR A 60 -8.37 -17.79 -1.14
N GLU A 61 -8.83 -17.80 0.11
CA GLU A 61 -10.25 -17.73 0.46
C GLU A 61 -10.84 -16.34 0.20
N LEU A 62 -10.06 -15.29 0.41
CA LEU A 62 -10.45 -13.91 0.11
C LEU A 62 -10.66 -13.70 -1.39
N GLN A 63 -9.75 -14.23 -2.23
CA GLN A 63 -9.90 -14.21 -3.68
C GLN A 63 -11.16 -14.95 -4.12
N GLN A 64 -11.40 -16.16 -3.61
CA GLN A 64 -12.62 -16.91 -3.89
C GLN A 64 -13.88 -16.12 -3.50
N THR A 65 -13.88 -15.50 -2.33
CA THR A 65 -14.99 -14.68 -1.83
C THR A 65 -15.24 -13.47 -2.73
N ALA A 66 -14.19 -12.70 -3.07
CA ALA A 66 -14.31 -11.53 -3.94
C ALA A 66 -14.78 -11.90 -5.34
N ASN A 67 -14.27 -13.00 -5.91
CA ASN A 67 -14.65 -13.48 -7.23
C ASN A 67 -16.09 -14.03 -7.26
N TYR A 68 -16.55 -14.65 -6.17
CA TYR A 68 -17.92 -15.16 -6.06
C TYR A 68 -18.95 -14.02 -6.05
N TYR A 69 -18.71 -12.96 -5.26
CA TYR A 69 -19.66 -11.85 -5.16
C TYR A 69 -19.57 -10.87 -6.33
N GLY A 70 -18.38 -10.71 -6.92
CA GLY A 70 -18.13 -9.73 -7.97
C GLY A 70 -17.91 -8.32 -7.42
N SER A 71 -17.24 -7.48 -8.21
CA SER A 71 -16.86 -6.12 -7.83
C SER A 71 -18.02 -5.13 -7.77
N ASP A 72 -19.19 -5.50 -8.27
CA ASP A 72 -20.43 -4.73 -8.14
C ASP A 72 -21.06 -4.88 -6.75
N LYS A 73 -20.71 -5.94 -6.01
CA LYS A 73 -21.29 -6.26 -4.70
C LYS A 73 -20.30 -6.21 -3.55
N LEU A 74 -19.02 -6.53 -3.80
CA LEU A 74 -17.98 -6.59 -2.78
C LEU A 74 -16.68 -5.93 -3.25
N ASP A 75 -16.26 -4.89 -2.54
CA ASP A 75 -14.95 -4.27 -2.64
C ASP A 75 -13.99 -4.94 -1.63
N LEU A 76 -13.12 -5.83 -2.10
CA LEU A 76 -12.03 -6.37 -1.29
C LEU A 76 -10.83 -5.41 -1.29
N VAL A 77 -10.45 -4.92 -0.12
CA VAL A 77 -9.35 -3.97 0.07
C VAL A 77 -8.30 -4.56 1.00
N ILE A 78 -7.05 -4.61 0.51
CA ILE A 78 -5.92 -5.18 1.22
C ILE A 78 -5.01 -4.07 1.74
N TYR A 79 -4.67 -4.18 3.02
CA TYR A 79 -3.62 -3.42 3.66
C TYR A 79 -2.47 -4.37 3.95
N ASN A 80 -1.44 -4.29 3.12
CA ASN A 80 -0.22 -5.01 3.41
C ASN A 80 0.46 -4.36 4.62
N PHE A 81 0.78 -5.15 5.63
CA PHE A 81 1.41 -4.66 6.85
C PHE A 81 2.59 -5.54 7.24
N GLN A 82 3.34 -5.07 8.22
CA GLN A 82 4.51 -5.74 8.76
C GLN A 82 4.28 -5.99 10.25
N LEU A 83 4.52 -7.21 10.72
CA LEU A 83 4.54 -7.46 12.15
C LEU A 83 5.79 -6.82 12.80
N PRO A 84 5.69 -6.39 14.06
CA PRO A 84 6.84 -5.88 14.79
C PRO A 84 7.95 -6.93 14.84
N TYR A 85 9.18 -6.49 14.64
CA TYR A 85 10.39 -7.33 14.69
C TYR A 85 10.53 -8.34 13.55
N ASP A 86 9.60 -8.38 12.61
CA ASP A 86 9.85 -9.04 11.34
C ASP A 86 10.73 -8.16 10.44
N ARG A 87 12.01 -8.51 10.40
CA ARG A 87 13.04 -7.78 9.65
C ARG A 87 12.71 -7.71 8.15
N TRP A 88 12.02 -8.70 7.61
CA TRP A 88 11.66 -8.78 6.20
C TRP A 88 10.27 -8.25 5.90
N GLY A 89 9.37 -8.30 6.87
CA GLY A 89 8.00 -7.81 6.74
C GLY A 89 7.97 -6.36 6.28
N HIS A 90 8.86 -5.52 6.82
CA HIS A 90 8.95 -4.13 6.42
C HIS A 90 9.36 -3.92 4.95
N LEU A 91 10.40 -4.60 4.49
CA LEU A 91 10.88 -4.48 3.11
C LEU A 91 9.86 -5.04 2.11
N CYS A 92 9.21 -6.15 2.47
CA CYS A 92 8.14 -6.75 1.67
C CYS A 92 6.93 -5.81 1.56
N ALA A 93 6.48 -5.22 2.67
CA ALA A 93 5.40 -4.25 2.68
C ALA A 93 5.76 -3.00 1.84
N MET A 94 6.97 -2.45 1.99
CA MET A 94 7.44 -1.34 1.16
C MET A 94 7.51 -1.70 -0.33
N GLY A 95 8.00 -2.88 -0.66
CA GLY A 95 8.07 -3.40 -2.03
C GLY A 95 6.68 -3.48 -2.66
N PHE A 96 5.71 -4.02 -1.92
CA PHE A 96 4.32 -4.10 -2.36
C PHE A 96 3.75 -2.72 -2.71
N TYR A 97 3.82 -1.74 -1.78
CA TYR A 97 3.28 -0.41 -2.05
C TYR A 97 4.03 0.32 -3.16
N THR A 98 5.34 0.10 -3.30
CA THR A 98 6.14 0.67 -4.40
C THR A 98 5.69 0.12 -5.75
N ILE A 99 5.47 -1.20 -5.84
CA ILE A 99 5.00 -1.83 -7.07
C ILE A 99 3.57 -1.40 -7.40
N VAL A 100 2.70 -1.28 -6.39
CA VAL A 100 1.34 -0.76 -6.59
C VAL A 100 1.37 0.66 -7.14
N ASP A 101 2.19 1.55 -6.57
CA ASP A 101 2.29 2.94 -7.00
C ASP A 101 2.86 3.08 -8.42
N GLN A 102 3.85 2.24 -8.78
CA GLN A 102 4.54 2.33 -10.06
C GLN A 102 3.91 1.51 -11.19
N GLN A 103 3.24 0.40 -10.86
CA GLN A 103 2.82 -0.62 -11.84
C GLN A 103 1.34 -1.05 -11.67
N GLY A 104 0.66 -0.57 -10.63
CA GLY A 104 -0.76 -0.84 -10.36
C GLY A 104 -1.04 -2.02 -9.45
N ASN A 105 -2.29 -2.10 -8.99
CA ASN A 105 -2.75 -3.06 -7.98
C ASN A 105 -2.46 -4.53 -8.36
N GLU A 106 -2.73 -4.91 -9.61
CA GLU A 106 -2.52 -6.28 -10.10
C GLU A 106 -1.06 -6.72 -9.90
N LYS A 107 -0.10 -5.88 -10.29
CA LYS A 107 1.33 -6.18 -10.11
C LYS A 107 1.73 -6.22 -8.64
N GLY A 108 1.12 -5.39 -7.80
CA GLY A 108 1.25 -5.49 -6.34
C GLY A 108 0.82 -6.84 -5.80
N PHE A 109 -0.36 -7.32 -6.20
CA PHE A 109 -0.85 -8.63 -5.78
C PHE A 109 0.00 -9.78 -6.34
N SER A 110 0.45 -9.72 -7.59
CA SER A 110 1.38 -10.73 -8.13
C SER A 110 2.70 -10.78 -7.35
N TYR A 111 3.20 -9.62 -6.89
CA TYR A 111 4.37 -9.56 -6.01
C TYR A 111 4.10 -10.20 -4.64
N MET A 112 2.97 -9.88 -4.02
CA MET A 112 2.55 -10.49 -2.75
C MET A 112 2.41 -12.02 -2.87
N GLU A 113 1.76 -12.50 -3.93
CA GLU A 113 1.64 -13.93 -4.23
C GLU A 113 3.00 -14.59 -4.47
N ARG A 114 3.93 -13.89 -5.12
CA ARG A 114 5.30 -14.38 -5.27
C ARG A 114 5.97 -14.55 -3.91
N LEU A 115 5.83 -13.59 -3.00
CA LEU A 115 6.37 -13.67 -1.64
C LEU A 115 5.77 -14.85 -0.86
N PHE A 116 4.46 -15.07 -0.94
CA PHE A 116 3.83 -16.26 -0.36
C PHE A 116 4.44 -17.57 -0.89
N SER A 117 4.77 -17.64 -2.18
CA SER A 117 5.38 -18.84 -2.78
C SER A 117 6.82 -19.11 -2.33
N VAL A 118 7.51 -18.12 -1.77
CA VAL A 118 8.92 -18.24 -1.34
C VAL A 118 9.12 -18.02 0.15
N TYR A 119 8.03 -17.91 0.93
CA TYR A 119 8.06 -17.61 2.36
C TYR A 119 9.07 -18.45 3.14
N ASP A 120 9.15 -19.76 2.89
CA ASP A 120 10.09 -20.66 3.59
C ASP A 120 11.55 -20.20 3.45
N SER A 121 11.90 -19.46 2.40
CA SER A 121 13.24 -18.89 2.19
C SER A 121 13.49 -17.61 3.00
N TYR A 122 12.42 -16.91 3.41
CA TYR A 122 12.42 -15.61 4.09
C TYR A 122 11.87 -15.66 5.53
N SER A 123 11.52 -16.84 6.03
CA SER A 123 11.09 -17.06 7.40
C SER A 123 12.17 -16.64 8.42
N SER A 124 11.76 -16.40 9.66
CA SER A 124 12.71 -16.07 10.73
C SER A 124 13.78 -17.15 10.90
N ASP A 125 13.40 -18.42 10.80
CA ASP A 125 14.31 -19.56 10.93
C ASP A 125 15.30 -19.66 9.77
N SER A 126 14.88 -19.38 8.53
CA SER A 126 15.74 -19.48 7.34
C SER A 126 16.69 -18.28 7.16
N THR A 127 16.51 -17.24 7.97
CA THR A 127 17.23 -15.96 7.85
C THR A 127 17.92 -15.53 9.14
N GLU A 128 17.87 -16.36 10.19
CA GLU A 128 18.44 -16.06 11.50
C GLU A 128 19.92 -15.66 11.42
N ASP A 129 20.70 -16.44 10.66
CA ASP A 129 22.15 -16.26 10.48
C ASP A 129 22.53 -15.30 9.34
N LYS A 130 21.55 -14.70 8.66
CA LYS A 130 21.80 -13.83 7.50
C LYS A 130 21.68 -12.36 7.88
N SER A 131 22.65 -11.57 7.43
CA SER A 131 22.54 -10.10 7.48
C SER A 131 21.49 -9.61 6.47
N HIS A 132 21.01 -8.37 6.65
CA HIS A 132 20.09 -7.76 5.70
C HIS A 132 20.64 -7.69 4.27
N ILE A 133 21.96 -7.54 4.08
CA ILE A 133 22.56 -7.46 2.75
C ILE A 133 22.55 -8.84 2.05
N GLN A 134 22.89 -9.90 2.79
CA GLN A 134 22.99 -11.28 2.25
C GLN A 134 21.66 -11.89 1.80
N MET A 135 20.56 -11.22 2.05
CA MET A 135 19.21 -11.63 1.70
C MET A 135 18.64 -10.85 0.52
N LEU A 136 19.32 -9.78 0.10
CA LEU A 136 18.99 -9.00 -1.11
C LEU A 136 19.75 -9.50 -2.34
N GLU A 137 20.71 -10.42 -2.15
CA GLU A 137 21.49 -11.12 -3.18
C GLU A 137 20.76 -12.38 -3.67
#